data_AF-A0A7Z9WB14-F1
#
_entry.id   AF-A0A7Z9WB14-F1
#
_cell.length_a   1.000
_cell.length_b   1.000
_cell.length_c   1.000
_cell.angle_alpha   90.00
_cell.angle_beta   90.00
_cell.angle_gamma   90.00
#
_symmetry.space_group_name_H-M   'P 1'
#
loop_
_entity.id
_entity.type
_entity.pdbx_description
1 polymer ?
#
loop_
_entity_poly.entity_id
_entity_poly.type
_entity_poly.pdbx_seq_one_letter_code
_entity_poly.pdbx_strand_id
1 'polypeptide(L)'
;MKEAYLYERVKDETVRCLLCSHRCLIRSGDRGMCNVRENRAATLFTLVYDKIIARNADPIEKKPIYHFLPGTRSYSIATPGCNFKCTFCQNADISQMPSDLKEILGEPIPPEQIVQDALATGCATISYTYTEPTVYFELALDTAVLATSKGLKNVFVTNGYMTRECLERIHPHLHAANVDLKAFRDEFYKKQCRAKLGPVLESIQTMKEMGIWVEVTTLLIPGL
;
A
#
# COMPACT_ATOMS: atom_id res chain seq x y z
N MET A 1 9.21 12.73 6.43
CA MET A 1 9.58 12.76 4.98
C MET A 1 10.83 11.92 4.79
N LYS A 2 10.90 11.13 3.71
CA LYS A 2 12.02 10.22 3.41
C LYS A 2 12.22 10.13 1.90
N GLU A 3 13.46 9.96 1.43
CA GLU A 3 13.72 9.69 0.02
C GLU A 3 13.06 8.36 -0.38
N ALA A 4 12.42 8.32 -1.54
CA ALA A 4 11.73 7.15 -2.05
C ALA A 4 12.74 6.09 -2.53
N TYR A 5 12.42 4.81 -2.33
CA TYR A 5 13.35 3.73 -2.69
C TYR A 5 13.31 3.31 -4.16
N LEU A 6 12.20 3.57 -4.86
CA LEU A 6 11.94 3.02 -6.19
C LEU A 6 11.51 4.12 -7.17
N TYR A 7 12.52 4.77 -7.78
CA TYR A 7 12.34 5.72 -8.86
C TYR A 7 13.59 5.79 -9.74
N GLU A 8 13.43 6.26 -10.97
CA GLU A 8 14.53 6.61 -11.87
C GLU A 8 14.53 8.11 -12.14
N ARG A 9 15.73 8.69 -12.29
CA ARG A 9 15.90 10.04 -12.81
C ARG A 9 15.80 9.99 -14.32
N VAL A 10 15.04 10.92 -14.89
CA VAL A 10 14.86 11.05 -16.34
C VAL A 10 15.60 12.32 -16.80
N LYS A 11 14.93 13.20 -17.54
CA LYS A 11 15.47 14.48 -18.03
C LYS A 11 14.76 15.65 -17.36
N ASP A 12 15.33 16.85 -17.44
CA ASP A 12 14.69 18.10 -17.01
C ASP A 12 14.16 18.03 -15.56
N GLU A 13 15.00 17.52 -14.65
CA GLU A 13 14.67 17.25 -13.24
C GLU A 13 13.43 16.38 -12.98
N THR A 14 12.95 15.65 -14.00
CA THR A 14 11.79 14.76 -13.90
C THR A 14 12.22 13.39 -13.39
N VAL A 15 11.40 12.78 -12.55
CA VAL A 15 11.58 11.40 -12.08
C VAL A 15 10.44 10.51 -12.54
N ARG A 16 10.71 9.23 -12.78
CA ARG A 16 9.66 8.21 -12.95
C ARG A 16 9.56 7.39 -11.68
N CYS A 17 8.40 7.43 -11.03
CA CYS A 17 8.10 6.57 -9.89
C CYS A 17 7.87 5.14 -10.36
N LEU A 18 8.49 4.16 -9.68
CA LEU A 18 8.43 2.74 -10.06
C LEU A 18 7.62 1.88 -9.09
N LEU A 19 6.93 2.48 -8.10
CA LEU A 19 6.19 1.73 -7.06
C LEU A 19 4.92 1.04 -7.55
N CYS A 20 4.13 1.74 -8.35
CA CYS A 20 2.84 1.23 -8.84
C CYS A 20 2.72 1.37 -10.34
N SER A 21 1.78 0.63 -10.92
CA SER A 21 1.62 0.51 -12.37
C SER A 21 1.11 1.76 -13.08
N HIS A 22 0.92 2.88 -12.37
CA HIS A 22 0.78 4.19 -12.99
C HIS A 22 2.09 4.71 -13.57
N ARG A 23 3.24 4.28 -13.04
CA ARG A 23 4.58 4.69 -13.47
C ARG A 23 4.70 6.21 -13.70
N CYS A 24 4.21 6.99 -12.74
CA CYS A 24 4.08 8.44 -12.87
C CYS A 24 5.41 9.11 -13.24
N LEU A 25 5.38 9.98 -14.25
CA LEU A 25 6.44 10.96 -14.54
C LEU A 25 6.13 12.24 -13.75
N ILE A 26 7.02 12.63 -12.85
CA ILE A 26 6.79 13.71 -11.88
C ILE A 26 7.87 14.76 -12.08
N ARG A 27 7.50 15.99 -12.48
CA ARG A 27 8.44 17.10 -12.64
C ARG A 27 8.89 17.64 -11.27
N SER A 28 10.00 18.37 -11.25
CA SER A 28 10.46 19.07 -10.04
C SER A 28 9.33 19.97 -9.50
N GLY A 29 9.01 19.84 -8.21
CA GLY A 29 7.92 20.56 -7.55
C GLY A 29 6.55 19.88 -7.62
N ASP A 30 6.36 18.90 -8.51
CA ASP A 30 5.08 18.20 -8.69
C ASP A 30 4.94 16.98 -7.76
N ARG A 31 3.70 16.49 -7.67
CA ARG A 31 3.36 15.24 -6.99
C ARG A 31 2.82 14.18 -7.95
N GLY A 32 3.03 12.90 -7.61
CA GLY A 32 2.41 11.78 -8.29
C GLY A 32 0.91 11.68 -8.03
N MET A 33 0.22 10.76 -8.73
CA MET A 33 -1.24 10.60 -8.66
C MET A 33 -1.77 10.34 -7.24
N CYS A 34 -0.98 9.70 -6.38
CA CYS A 34 -1.35 9.45 -4.98
C CYS A 34 -1.21 10.67 -4.06
N ASN A 35 -0.69 11.80 -4.56
CA ASN A 35 -0.49 13.06 -3.83
C ASN A 35 0.42 12.99 -2.59
N VAL A 36 1.12 11.86 -2.38
CA VAL A 36 2.06 11.67 -1.25
C VAL A 36 3.51 11.41 -1.69
N ARG A 37 3.76 11.48 -3.00
CA ARG A 37 5.07 11.35 -3.63
C ARG A 37 5.41 12.65 -4.32
N GLU A 38 6.45 13.34 -3.87
CA GLU A 38 6.82 14.68 -4.34
C GLU A 38 8.25 14.66 -4.85
N ASN A 39 8.46 15.19 -6.05
CA ASN A 39 9.79 15.33 -6.61
C ASN A 39 10.36 16.71 -6.23
N ARG A 40 11.56 16.73 -5.66
CA ARG A 40 12.31 17.95 -5.36
C ARG A 40 13.67 17.86 -6.04
N ALA A 41 13.89 18.65 -7.09
CA ALA A 41 15.15 18.71 -7.83
C ALA A 41 15.70 17.30 -8.20
N ALA A 42 14.89 16.53 -8.94
CA ALA A 42 15.20 15.17 -9.39
C ALA A 42 15.35 14.10 -8.29
N THR A 43 14.88 14.38 -7.07
CA THR A 43 14.86 13.43 -5.95
C THR A 43 13.42 13.22 -5.50
N LEU A 44 12.92 11.98 -5.58
CA LEU A 44 11.56 11.65 -5.18
C LEU A 44 11.50 11.42 -3.68
N PHE A 45 10.57 12.06 -2.99
CA PHE A 45 10.33 11.89 -1.55
C PHE A 45 8.94 11.30 -1.30
N THR A 46 8.84 10.44 -0.29
CA THR A 46 7.57 10.15 0.38
C THR A 46 7.31 11.17 1.47
N LEU A 47 6.10 11.72 1.47
CA LEU A 47 5.63 12.68 2.46
C LEU A 47 4.99 11.98 3.68
N VAL A 48 4.73 10.68 3.58
CA VAL A 48 3.94 9.89 4.56
C VAL A 48 4.75 8.81 5.28
N TYR A 49 6.09 8.84 5.19
CA TYR A 49 6.95 7.79 5.77
C TYR A 49 6.63 7.41 7.21
N ASP A 50 6.34 8.36 8.08
CA ASP A 50 6.07 8.13 9.50
C ASP A 50 4.66 8.60 9.88
N LYS A 51 3.79 8.87 8.91
CA LYS A 51 2.49 9.52 9.15
C LYS A 51 1.37 8.51 9.31
N ILE A 52 1.31 7.85 10.47
CA ILE A 52 0.24 6.90 10.78
C ILE A 52 -1.06 7.67 11.03
N ILE A 53 -2.07 7.41 10.20
CA ILE A 53 -3.40 8.03 10.31
C ILE A 53 -4.43 7.09 10.94
N ALA A 54 -4.18 5.79 10.88
CA ALA A 54 -5.02 4.78 11.52
C ALA A 54 -4.17 3.60 11.97
N ARG A 55 -4.46 3.10 13.18
CA ARG A 55 -3.88 1.86 13.72
C ARG A 55 -4.90 1.12 14.56
N ASN A 56 -4.95 -0.21 14.46
CA ASN A 56 -5.84 -1.02 15.29
C ASN A 56 -5.41 -2.50 15.33
N ALA A 57 -5.66 -3.20 16.44
CA ALA A 57 -5.37 -4.63 16.56
C ALA A 57 -6.67 -5.46 16.51
N ASP A 58 -6.94 -6.07 15.36
CA ASP A 58 -8.16 -6.83 15.04
C ASP A 58 -7.83 -8.31 14.72
N PRO A 59 -8.82 -9.23 14.73
CA PRO A 59 -8.66 -10.55 14.10
C PRO A 59 -8.25 -10.44 12.62
N ILE A 60 -7.41 -11.36 12.15
CA ILE A 60 -6.92 -11.37 10.77
C ILE A 60 -8.04 -11.51 9.74
N GLU A 61 -9.15 -12.16 10.10
CA GLU A 61 -10.34 -12.35 9.27
C GLU A 61 -11.03 -11.02 8.94
N LYS A 62 -10.85 -9.98 9.76
CA LYS A 62 -11.36 -8.62 9.46
C LYS A 62 -10.56 -7.95 8.33
N LYS A 63 -9.38 -8.47 7.96
CA LYS A 63 -8.52 -8.00 6.86
C LYS A 63 -8.79 -8.75 5.55
N PRO A 64 -10.04 -9.17 5.35
CA PRO A 64 -10.47 -10.33 4.55
C PRO A 64 -9.45 -11.45 4.29
N ILE A 65 -8.65 -11.85 5.28
CA ILE A 65 -7.73 -13.00 5.17
C ILE A 65 -8.21 -14.12 6.09
N TYR A 66 -8.69 -15.21 5.49
CA TYR A 66 -9.35 -16.29 6.22
C TYR A 66 -8.49 -17.55 6.36
N HIS A 67 -7.48 -17.72 5.50
CA HIS A 67 -6.73 -18.98 5.41
C HIS A 67 -5.24 -18.82 5.75
N PHE A 68 -4.78 -17.61 6.07
CA PHE A 68 -3.44 -17.35 6.57
C PHE A 68 -3.50 -17.00 8.06
N LEU A 69 -2.97 -17.90 8.90
CA LEU A 69 -2.96 -17.77 10.37
C LEU A 69 -4.35 -17.51 10.99
N PRO A 70 -5.37 -18.36 10.69
CA PRO A 70 -6.73 -18.17 11.19
C PRO A 70 -6.78 -18.14 12.73
N GLY A 71 -7.66 -17.31 13.28
CA GLY A 71 -7.86 -17.09 14.71
C GLY A 71 -6.83 -16.19 15.38
N THR A 72 -5.82 -15.70 14.63
CA THR A 72 -4.80 -14.79 15.18
C THR A 72 -5.20 -13.33 15.04
N ARG A 73 -4.49 -12.45 15.76
CA ARG A 73 -4.64 -10.99 15.65
C ARG A 73 -3.62 -10.40 14.68
N SER A 74 -4.03 -9.33 14.01
CA SER A 74 -3.21 -8.49 13.14
C SER A 74 -3.18 -7.03 13.62
N TYR A 75 -1.98 -6.47 13.76
CA TYR A 75 -1.78 -5.06 14.03
C TYR A 75 -1.87 -4.29 12.71
N SER A 76 -2.99 -3.63 12.49
CA SER A 76 -3.29 -2.90 11.27
C SER A 76 -2.74 -1.48 11.34
N ILE A 77 -2.12 -1.01 10.26
CA ILE A 77 -1.68 0.38 10.11
C ILE A 77 -2.04 0.95 8.74
N ALA A 78 -2.14 2.28 8.66
CA ALA A 78 -2.26 3.01 7.40
C ALA A 78 -1.66 4.41 7.50
N THR A 79 -1.26 4.95 6.34
CA THR A 79 -0.96 6.38 6.16
C THR A 79 -1.96 7.00 5.18
N PRO A 80 -2.03 8.34 5.07
CA PRO A 80 -2.85 8.97 4.04
C PRO A 80 -2.37 8.64 2.63
N GLY A 81 -3.28 8.79 1.67
CA GLY A 81 -3.02 8.65 0.24
C GLY A 81 -3.41 7.28 -0.33
N CYS A 82 -3.80 7.27 -1.60
CA CYS A 82 -4.04 6.05 -2.37
C CYS A 82 -3.75 6.32 -3.85
N ASN A 83 -3.31 5.29 -4.58
CA ASN A 83 -3.06 5.39 -6.02
C ASN A 83 -4.34 5.15 -6.86
N PHE A 84 -5.47 4.82 -6.24
CA PHE A 84 -6.79 4.71 -6.87
C PHE A 84 -7.70 5.86 -6.43
N LYS A 85 -8.73 6.15 -7.23
CA LYS A 85 -9.82 7.09 -6.91
C LYS A 85 -11.18 6.39 -7.01
N CYS A 86 -11.39 5.37 -6.17
CA CYS A 86 -12.61 4.56 -6.19
C CYS A 86 -13.84 5.40 -5.81
N THR A 87 -14.88 5.42 -6.64
CA THR A 87 -16.15 6.13 -6.38
C THR A 87 -16.91 5.59 -5.17
N PHE A 88 -16.60 4.37 -4.75
CA PHE A 88 -17.20 3.64 -3.63
C PHE A 88 -16.24 3.45 -2.44
N CYS A 89 -15.16 4.22 -2.36
CA CYS A 89 -14.16 4.07 -1.29
C CYS A 89 -14.75 4.34 0.10
N GLN A 90 -14.71 3.34 1.00
CA GLN A 90 -15.17 3.51 2.39
C GLN A 90 -14.21 4.34 3.25
N ASN A 91 -12.93 4.41 2.87
CA ASN A 91 -11.89 5.15 3.57
C ASN A 91 -11.47 6.39 2.74
N ALA A 92 -12.42 7.02 2.04
CA ALA A 92 -12.15 8.16 1.14
C ALA A 92 -11.54 9.35 1.91
N ASP A 93 -12.01 9.57 3.13
CA ASP A 93 -11.54 10.59 4.07
C ASP A 93 -10.04 10.52 4.33
N ILE A 94 -9.45 9.34 4.54
CA ILE A 94 -8.00 9.20 4.76
C ILE A 94 -7.22 8.90 3.47
N SER A 95 -7.81 8.22 2.49
CA SER A 95 -7.13 7.87 1.24
C SER A 95 -7.03 9.03 0.26
N GLN A 96 -8.04 9.90 0.21
CA GLN A 96 -8.10 11.03 -0.73
C GLN A 96 -7.79 12.39 -0.08
N MET A 97 -7.68 12.48 1.26
CA MET A 97 -7.28 13.71 1.98
C MET A 97 -6.10 14.46 1.34
N PRO A 98 -4.98 13.82 0.93
CA PRO A 98 -3.88 14.53 0.28
C PRO A 98 -4.26 15.20 -1.04
N SER A 99 -5.21 14.62 -1.77
CA SER A 99 -5.77 15.18 -3.02
C SER A 99 -6.77 16.29 -2.72
N ASP A 100 -7.70 16.05 -1.80
CA ASP A 100 -8.93 16.83 -1.65
C ASP A 100 -8.77 18.01 -0.69
N LEU A 101 -7.97 17.84 0.37
CA LEU A 101 -7.70 18.87 1.37
C LEU A 101 -6.31 19.50 1.22
N LYS A 102 -5.42 18.90 0.40
CA LYS A 102 -4.00 19.28 0.28
C LYS A 102 -3.21 19.17 1.59
N GLU A 103 -3.71 18.35 2.51
CA GLU A 103 -3.11 18.10 3.83
C GLU A 103 -2.54 16.68 3.92
N ILE A 104 -1.54 16.52 4.79
CA ILE A 104 -0.97 15.22 5.15
C ILE A 104 -0.98 15.12 6.68
N LEU A 105 -2.02 14.50 7.20
CA LEU A 105 -2.20 14.26 8.63
C LEU A 105 -1.56 12.92 9.05
N GLY A 106 -1.34 12.76 10.35
CA GLY A 106 -0.88 11.50 10.94
C GLY A 106 0.13 11.71 12.06
N GLU A 107 0.13 10.77 13.00
CA GLU A 107 1.07 10.73 14.11
C GLU A 107 2.43 10.23 13.63
N PRO A 108 3.56 10.85 14.05
CA PRO A 108 4.91 10.41 13.71
C PRO A 108 5.23 9.11 14.46
N ILE A 109 5.01 7.96 13.82
CA ILE A 109 5.30 6.64 14.41
C ILE A 109 6.33 5.92 13.54
N PRO A 110 7.55 5.66 14.06
CA PRO A 110 8.59 4.99 13.31
C PRO A 110 8.38 3.46 13.25
N PRO A 111 9.02 2.76 12.29
CA PRO A 111 8.95 1.31 12.15
C PRO A 111 9.18 0.52 13.45
N GLU A 112 10.14 0.95 14.28
CA GLU A 112 10.48 0.28 15.53
C GLU A 112 9.32 0.27 16.52
N GLN A 113 8.60 1.40 16.63
CA GLN A 113 7.44 1.54 17.49
C GLN A 113 6.26 0.72 16.98
N ILE A 114 6.03 0.69 15.65
CA ILE A 114 4.98 -0.13 15.05
C ILE A 114 5.18 -1.60 15.40
N VAL A 115 6.41 -2.10 15.28
CA VAL A 115 6.75 -3.48 15.61
C VAL A 115 6.62 -3.74 17.12
N GLN A 116 7.03 -2.79 17.97
CA GLN A 116 6.83 -2.91 19.42
C GLN A 116 5.36 -2.98 19.80
N ASP A 117 4.51 -2.12 19.23
CA ASP A 117 3.06 -2.10 19.47
C ASP A 117 2.41 -3.41 19.02
N ALA A 118 2.81 -3.95 17.86
CA ALA A 118 2.31 -5.22 17.36
C ALA A 118 2.64 -6.40 18.31
N LEU A 119 3.88 -6.43 18.83
CA LEU A 119 4.27 -7.43 19.83
C LEU A 119 3.52 -7.25 21.15
N ALA A 120 3.42 -6.02 21.64
CA ALA A 120 2.74 -5.70 22.90
C ALA A 120 1.24 -6.05 22.88
N THR A 121 0.62 -6.06 21.71
CA THR A 121 -0.78 -6.44 21.52
C THR A 121 -0.97 -7.94 21.25
N GLY A 122 0.10 -8.74 21.25
CA GLY A 122 0.05 -10.18 20.99
C GLY A 122 -0.40 -10.53 19.58
N CYS A 123 -0.17 -9.63 18.61
CA CYS A 123 -0.48 -9.90 17.21
C CYS A 123 0.54 -10.88 16.63
N ALA A 124 0.07 -11.77 15.76
CA ALA A 124 0.93 -12.66 14.98
C ALA A 124 1.41 -11.97 13.69
N THR A 125 0.67 -10.95 13.25
CA THR A 125 0.91 -10.27 11.98
C THR A 125 0.79 -8.75 12.09
N ILE A 126 1.40 -8.05 11.13
CA ILE A 126 1.17 -6.63 10.86
C ILE A 126 0.47 -6.53 9.50
N SER A 127 -0.69 -5.86 9.46
CA SER A 127 -1.43 -5.59 8.23
C SER A 127 -1.27 -4.14 7.78
N TYR A 128 -0.76 -3.96 6.58
CA TYR A 128 -0.67 -2.66 5.91
C TYR A 128 -1.94 -2.51 5.06
N THR A 129 -2.86 -1.66 5.49
CA THR A 129 -4.28 -1.67 5.07
C THR A 129 -4.92 -0.27 5.04
N TYR A 130 -6.26 -0.21 5.07
CA TYR A 130 -7.20 0.93 5.03
C TYR A 130 -7.09 1.84 3.80
N THR A 131 -5.89 2.26 3.43
CA THR A 131 -5.61 3.04 2.22
C THR A 131 -4.96 2.16 1.15
N GLU A 132 -3.66 2.33 0.87
CA GLU A 132 -2.93 1.47 -0.07
C GLU A 132 -1.46 1.33 0.33
N PRO A 133 -0.99 0.13 0.76
CA PRO A 133 0.40 -0.08 1.20
C PRO A 133 1.47 0.31 0.17
N THR A 134 1.16 0.21 -1.12
CA THR A 134 2.08 0.62 -2.18
C THR A 134 2.47 2.11 -2.07
N VAL A 135 1.59 2.99 -1.58
CA VAL A 135 1.90 4.44 -1.54
C VAL A 135 2.77 4.84 -0.36
N TYR A 136 2.81 4.02 0.70
CA TYR A 136 3.69 4.19 1.88
C TYR A 136 4.73 3.08 2.01
N PHE A 137 5.19 2.59 0.86
CA PHE A 137 6.09 1.45 0.72
C PHE A 137 7.35 1.50 1.60
N GLU A 138 7.99 2.65 1.79
CA GLU A 138 9.20 2.75 2.62
C GLU A 138 8.91 2.40 4.07
N LEU A 139 7.79 2.90 4.62
CA LEU A 139 7.34 2.54 5.97
C LEU A 139 7.03 1.05 6.04
N ALA A 140 6.32 0.54 5.02
CA ALA A 140 5.92 -0.85 4.97
C ALA A 140 7.12 -1.80 4.90
N LEU A 141 8.11 -1.49 4.07
CA LEU A 141 9.33 -2.27 3.91
C LEU A 141 10.18 -2.27 5.18
N ASP A 142 10.48 -1.08 5.71
CA ASP A 142 11.34 -0.95 6.89
C ASP A 142 10.69 -1.64 8.10
N THR A 143 9.37 -1.50 8.27
CA THR A 143 8.59 -2.22 9.28
C THR A 143 8.61 -3.73 9.01
N ALA A 144 8.43 -4.16 7.76
CA ALA A 144 8.35 -5.58 7.43
C ALA A 144 9.66 -6.33 7.70
N VAL A 145 10.80 -5.71 7.42
CA VAL A 145 12.13 -6.24 7.74
C VAL A 145 12.28 -6.45 9.26
N LEU A 146 11.97 -5.42 10.06
CA LEU A 146 12.04 -5.49 11.52
C LEU A 146 11.03 -6.47 12.13
N ALA A 147 9.81 -6.54 11.58
CA ALA A 147 8.77 -7.45 12.01
C ALA A 147 9.21 -8.91 11.79
N THR A 148 9.78 -9.19 10.62
CA THR A 148 10.26 -10.54 10.26
C THR A 148 11.35 -11.01 11.23
N SER A 149 12.30 -10.13 11.60
CA SER A 149 13.36 -10.51 12.54
C SER A 149 12.86 -10.80 13.96
N LYS A 150 11.62 -10.39 14.29
CA LYS A 150 10.98 -10.66 15.59
C LYS A 150 9.88 -11.72 15.52
N GLY A 151 9.78 -12.44 14.40
CA GLY A 151 8.83 -13.54 14.22
C GLY A 151 7.41 -13.13 13.81
N LEU A 152 7.15 -11.83 13.58
CA LEU A 152 5.88 -11.35 13.05
C LEU A 152 5.81 -11.60 11.53
N LYS A 153 4.60 -11.89 11.03
CA LYS A 153 4.33 -11.96 9.58
C LYS A 153 3.77 -10.64 9.06
N ASN A 154 4.01 -10.34 7.80
CA ASN A 154 3.56 -9.11 7.15
C ASN A 154 2.49 -9.42 6.11
N VAL A 155 1.44 -8.62 6.15
CA VAL A 155 0.23 -8.79 5.35
C VAL A 155 -0.11 -7.50 4.61
N PHE A 156 -0.23 -7.55 3.29
CA PHE A 156 -0.77 -6.42 2.52
C PHE A 156 -2.27 -6.61 2.28
N VAL A 157 -3.07 -5.59 2.56
CA VAL A 157 -4.47 -5.49 2.10
C VAL A 157 -4.50 -4.38 1.08
N THR A 158 -4.62 -4.73 -0.20
CA THR A 158 -4.19 -3.87 -1.30
C THR A 158 -5.13 -3.93 -2.48
N ASN A 159 -5.16 -2.86 -3.28
CA ASN A 159 -5.78 -2.87 -4.59
C ASN A 159 -4.96 -3.61 -5.67
N GLY A 160 -3.77 -4.09 -5.33
CA GLY A 160 -2.94 -4.95 -6.19
C GLY A 160 -2.27 -4.20 -7.35
N TYR A 161 -2.13 -2.88 -7.29
CA TYR A 161 -1.56 -2.11 -8.41
C TYR A 161 -0.04 -1.92 -8.35
N MET A 162 0.67 -2.82 -7.64
CA MET A 162 2.12 -2.81 -7.46
C MET A 162 2.84 -3.20 -8.76
N THR A 163 4.03 -2.67 -8.95
CA THR A 163 4.95 -3.18 -9.97
C THR A 163 5.69 -4.42 -9.47
N ARG A 164 6.32 -5.17 -10.40
CA ARG A 164 7.22 -6.28 -10.04
C ARG A 164 8.40 -5.79 -9.20
N GLU A 165 8.98 -4.65 -9.56
CA GLU A 165 10.09 -4.02 -8.83
C GLU A 165 9.74 -3.75 -7.35
N CYS A 166 8.50 -3.32 -7.09
CA CYS A 166 7.98 -3.12 -5.73
C CYS A 166 7.91 -4.44 -4.93
N LEU A 167 7.40 -5.51 -5.56
CA LEU A 167 7.26 -6.82 -4.92
C LEU A 167 8.63 -7.48 -4.67
N GLU A 168 9.53 -7.41 -5.65
CA GLU A 168 10.92 -7.89 -5.52
C GLU A 168 11.66 -7.17 -4.39
N ARG A 169 11.42 -5.87 -4.22
CA ARG A 169 12.09 -5.08 -3.18
C ARG A 169 11.65 -5.44 -1.76
N ILE A 170 10.42 -5.92 -1.55
CA ILE A 170 9.94 -6.35 -0.23
C ILE A 170 10.12 -7.84 0.03
N HIS A 171 10.35 -8.66 -0.99
CA HIS A 171 10.65 -10.06 -0.80
C HIS A 171 11.98 -10.26 -0.04
N PRO A 172 12.07 -11.20 0.92
CA PRO A 172 11.08 -12.22 1.31
C PRO A 172 10.15 -11.80 2.47
N HIS A 173 10.06 -10.51 2.80
CA HIS A 173 9.42 -10.02 4.02
C HIS A 173 7.90 -9.87 3.93
N LEU A 174 7.32 -9.85 2.73
CA LEU A 174 5.87 -9.90 2.53
C LEU A 174 5.41 -11.36 2.50
N HIS A 175 4.56 -11.75 3.44
CA HIS A 175 4.20 -13.16 3.64
C HIS A 175 2.82 -13.51 3.09
N ALA A 176 1.87 -12.56 3.17
CA ALA A 176 0.55 -12.72 2.60
C ALA A 176 0.01 -11.40 2.02
N ALA A 177 -0.91 -11.50 1.09
CA ALA A 177 -1.67 -10.38 0.56
C ALA A 177 -3.14 -10.76 0.36
N ASN A 178 -4.04 -9.88 0.77
CA ASN A 178 -5.40 -9.83 0.28
C ASN A 178 -5.47 -8.78 -0.83
N VAL A 179 -5.83 -9.21 -2.04
CA VAL A 179 -5.92 -8.35 -3.21
C VAL A 179 -7.37 -8.11 -3.58
N ASP A 180 -7.77 -6.85 -3.61
CA ASP A 180 -9.08 -6.43 -4.09
C ASP A 180 -9.15 -6.52 -5.62
N LEU A 181 -9.60 -7.66 -6.15
CA LEU A 181 -10.03 -7.78 -7.54
C LEU A 181 -11.46 -7.22 -7.66
N LYS A 182 -11.55 -5.90 -7.78
CA LYS A 182 -12.81 -5.13 -7.70
C LYS A 182 -13.82 -5.47 -8.80
N ALA A 183 -13.34 -5.95 -9.95
CA ALA A 183 -14.15 -6.53 -11.02
C ALA A 183 -13.27 -7.36 -11.96
N PHE A 184 -13.84 -8.23 -12.79
CA PHE A 184 -13.11 -8.83 -13.92
C PHE A 184 -13.45 -8.11 -15.24
N ARG A 185 -13.52 -6.76 -15.19
CA ARG A 185 -13.85 -5.90 -16.33
C ARG A 185 -13.01 -4.63 -16.29
N ASP A 186 -12.20 -4.39 -17.33
CA ASP A 186 -11.32 -3.22 -17.39
C ASP A 186 -12.09 -1.88 -17.40
N GLU A 187 -13.28 -1.86 -18.00
CA GLU A 187 -14.16 -0.69 -18.00
C GLU A 187 -14.56 -0.26 -16.58
N PHE A 188 -14.79 -1.21 -15.67
CA PHE A 188 -15.08 -0.93 -14.26
C PHE A 188 -13.90 -0.21 -13.60
N TYR A 189 -12.66 -0.68 -13.82
CA TYR A 189 -11.47 -0.03 -13.28
C TYR A 189 -11.29 1.39 -13.82
N LYS A 190 -11.50 1.58 -15.12
CA LYS A 190 -11.40 2.91 -15.76
C LYS A 190 -12.43 3.89 -15.21
N LYS A 191 -13.70 3.48 -15.14
CA LYS A 191 -14.82 4.34 -14.74
C LYS A 191 -14.88 4.55 -13.24
N GLN A 192 -14.76 3.47 -12.45
CA GLN A 192 -15.01 3.50 -11.02
C GLN A 192 -13.74 3.71 -10.20
N CYS A 193 -12.56 3.25 -10.66
CA CYS A 193 -11.33 3.27 -9.86
C CYS A 193 -10.25 4.25 -10.36
N ARG A 194 -10.40 4.78 -11.59
CA ARG A 194 -9.36 5.52 -12.33
C ARG A 194 -8.06 4.71 -12.51
N ALA A 195 -8.21 3.42 -12.79
CA ALA A 195 -7.11 2.47 -12.96
C ALA A 195 -7.40 1.51 -14.14
N LYS A 196 -6.58 0.46 -14.28
CA LYS A 196 -6.76 -0.61 -15.29
C LYS A 196 -6.76 -1.98 -14.61
N LEU A 197 -7.46 -2.96 -15.19
CA LEU A 197 -7.52 -4.33 -14.65
C LEU A 197 -6.20 -5.07 -14.83
N GLY A 198 -5.58 -4.98 -16.01
CA GLY A 198 -4.38 -5.75 -16.38
C GLY A 198 -3.29 -5.76 -15.31
N PRO A 199 -2.85 -4.59 -14.80
CA PRO A 199 -1.80 -4.55 -13.80
C PRO A 199 -2.16 -5.19 -12.45
N VAL A 200 -3.46 -5.26 -12.09
CA VAL A 200 -3.90 -5.97 -10.89
C VAL A 200 -3.70 -7.47 -11.07
N LEU A 201 -4.06 -8.00 -12.24
CA LEU A 201 -3.86 -9.41 -12.57
C LEU A 201 -2.37 -9.78 -12.61
N GLU A 202 -1.53 -8.91 -13.21
CA GLU A 202 -0.08 -9.09 -13.25
C GLU A 202 0.53 -9.11 -11.83
N SER A 203 0.06 -8.24 -10.93
CA SER A 203 0.54 -8.21 -9.55
C SER A 203 0.13 -9.46 -8.78
N ILE A 204 -1.11 -9.94 -8.93
CA ILE A 204 -1.58 -11.22 -8.35
C ILE A 204 -0.70 -12.38 -8.82
N GLN A 205 -0.45 -12.47 -10.14
CA GLN A 205 0.40 -13.50 -10.71
C GLN A 205 1.83 -13.42 -10.14
N THR A 206 2.42 -12.23 -10.09
CA THR A 206 3.77 -12.01 -9.58
C THR A 206 3.87 -12.42 -8.10
N MET A 207 2.90 -12.04 -7.27
CA MET A 207 2.88 -12.47 -5.86
C MET A 207 2.84 -13.99 -5.73
N LYS A 208 2.04 -14.66 -6.56
CA LYS A 208 1.95 -16.12 -6.55
C LYS A 208 3.24 -16.80 -7.00
N GLU A 209 3.90 -16.29 -8.04
CA GLU A 209 5.21 -16.75 -8.51
C GLU A 209 6.29 -16.63 -7.42
N MET A 210 6.21 -15.59 -6.60
CA MET A 210 7.14 -15.32 -5.49
C MET A 210 6.83 -16.11 -4.21
N GLY A 211 5.79 -16.96 -4.22
CA GLY A 211 5.42 -17.75 -3.04
C GLY A 211 4.72 -16.97 -1.93
N ILE A 212 4.26 -15.74 -2.20
CA ILE A 212 3.43 -14.97 -1.28
C ILE A 212 2.05 -15.64 -1.19
N TRP A 213 1.50 -15.78 0.01
CA TRP A 213 0.13 -16.26 0.18
C TRP A 213 -0.85 -15.22 -0.34
N VAL A 214 -1.67 -15.57 -1.34
CA VAL A 214 -2.62 -14.62 -1.94
C VAL A 214 -4.04 -15.08 -1.72
N GLU A 215 -4.85 -14.20 -1.12
CA GLU A 215 -6.32 -14.29 -1.14
C GLU A 215 -6.86 -13.14 -2.00
N VAL A 216 -7.93 -13.40 -2.74
CA VAL A 216 -8.56 -12.42 -3.62
C VAL A 216 -9.94 -12.09 -3.08
N THR A 217 -10.24 -10.79 -2.97
CA THR A 217 -11.54 -10.30 -2.52
C THR A 217 -12.21 -9.47 -3.61
N THR A 218 -13.50 -9.69 -3.80
CA THR A 218 -14.34 -8.91 -4.71
C THR A 218 -15.54 -8.39 -3.93
N LEU A 219 -15.60 -7.07 -3.74
CA LEU A 219 -16.75 -6.42 -3.13
C LEU A 219 -17.95 -6.47 -4.09
N LEU A 220 -19.09 -6.94 -3.61
CA LEU A 220 -20.35 -6.86 -4.34
C LEU A 220 -20.98 -5.49 -4.12
N ILE A 221 -21.10 -4.70 -5.19
CA ILE A 221 -21.70 -3.36 -5.16
C ILE A 221 -22.96 -3.39 -6.02
N PRO A 222 -24.16 -3.33 -5.42
CA PRO A 222 -25.41 -3.36 -6.18
C PRO A 222 -25.43 -2.28 -7.27
N GLY A 223 -25.57 -2.71 -8.53
CA GLY A 223 -25.66 -1.81 -9.69
C GLY A 223 -24.35 -1.48 -10.40
N LEU A 224 -23.19 -1.96 -9.93
CA LEU A 224 -21.88 -1.77 -10.59
C LEU A 224 -21.25 -3.09 -11.11
#